data_AF-A0A6N0WST9-F1
#
_entry.id   AF-A0A6N0WST9-F1
#
_cell.length_a   1.000
_cell.length_b   1.000
_cell.length_c   1.000
_cell.angle_alpha   90.00
_cell.angle_beta   90.00
_cell.angle_gamma   90.00
#
_symmetry.space_group_name_H-M   'P 1'
#
loop_
_entity.id
_entity.type
_entity.pdbx_description
1 polymer ?
#
loop_
_entity_poly.entity_id
_entity_poly.type
_entity_poly.pdbx_seq_one_letter_code
_entity_poly.pdbx_strand_id
1 'polypeptide(L)'
;MAEQFGERTEAPTQKRRKDARERGELLKSRDFATALVVLAGVAWVALFGSSLLKACKAVMAAAFRFDRGDVEDFQPWRPLVEAGWQLAPALGSLFAITIAAGILSQAALGSFGFNGGLLAPKASRINPASGLKRIFGPTGWIELGKSLLKVVLLGSVGAWLLMSSSRTMFGLASSDVETAVGTLGGTLTHILIVMALGLVAIAMVDVPVQIVQLLGKLRMTKQEVKDEHKESEGNPELKGQIRAKQRAILSRSMKKALAEAHVVLTNPTHFAVALRYDRGQDQVPVVVAKGRGATALAIRETAADYAVPVLEYPQLARAVYYTSREGQEIRDDLYLAIATVLAFVFNLNAAMGGRAPPAIEVPPTARFDENGVKQG
;
A
#
# COMPACT_ATOMS: atom_id res chain seq x y z
N MET A 1 -0.93 -31.40 9.09
CA MET A 1 -1.65 -30.44 9.98
C MET A 1 -0.95 -30.19 11.32
N ALA A 2 0.25 -30.72 11.60
CA ALA A 2 0.93 -30.54 12.89
C ALA A 2 1.92 -29.35 12.96
N GLU A 3 2.24 -28.68 11.85
CA GLU A 3 3.23 -27.59 11.82
C GLU A 3 2.67 -26.19 12.16
N GLN A 4 1.36 -26.05 12.37
CA GLN A 4 0.74 -24.74 12.69
C GLN A 4 0.96 -24.29 14.16
N PHE A 5 1.54 -25.12 15.03
CA PHE A 5 1.73 -24.83 16.46
C PHE A 5 3.18 -24.54 16.86
N GLY A 6 3.99 -23.97 15.96
CA GLY A 6 5.29 -23.42 16.35
C GLY A 6 5.14 -22.24 17.32
N GLU A 7 6.03 -22.13 18.32
CA GLU A 7 6.05 -20.95 19.18
C GLU A 7 6.31 -19.67 18.36
N ARG A 8 5.54 -18.61 18.66
CA ARG A 8 5.66 -17.30 18.00
C ARG A 8 6.88 -16.55 18.53
N THR A 9 8.04 -16.90 18.00
CA THR A 9 9.33 -16.35 18.41
C THR A 9 9.82 -15.26 17.46
N GLU A 10 9.41 -15.32 16.19
CA GLU A 10 9.91 -14.45 15.12
C GLU A 10 9.30 -13.04 15.16
N ALA A 11 10.09 -12.06 14.72
CA ALA A 11 9.65 -10.68 14.60
C ALA A 11 8.63 -10.50 13.46
N PRO A 12 7.65 -9.59 13.61
CA PRO A 12 6.67 -9.32 12.56
C PRO A 12 7.33 -8.72 11.31
N THR A 13 7.00 -9.29 10.15
CA THR A 13 7.38 -8.76 8.84
C THR A 13 6.76 -7.39 8.56
N GLN A 14 7.21 -6.70 7.51
CA GLN A 14 6.64 -5.40 7.12
C GLN A 14 5.18 -5.51 6.66
N LYS A 15 4.83 -6.59 5.95
CA LYS A 15 3.45 -6.87 5.52
C LYS A 15 2.56 -7.09 6.74
N ARG A 16 2.96 -7.92 7.70
CA ARG A 16 2.24 -8.12 8.96
C ARG A 16 2.00 -6.82 9.74
N ARG A 17 3.00 -5.93 9.80
CA ARG A 17 2.86 -4.61 10.44
C ARG A 17 1.87 -3.73 9.68
N LYS A 18 1.89 -3.74 8.35
CA LYS A 18 0.96 -2.99 7.52
C LYS A 18 -0.48 -3.49 7.71
N ASP A 19 -0.70 -4.80 7.65
CA ASP A 19 -2.02 -5.41 7.86
C ASP A 19 -2.56 -5.11 9.26
N ALA A 20 -1.70 -5.14 10.29
CA ALA A 20 -2.07 -4.74 11.64
C ALA A 20 -2.55 -3.27 11.69
N ARG A 21 -1.85 -2.35 11.02
CA ARG A 21 -2.27 -0.95 10.90
C ARG A 21 -3.63 -0.82 10.18
N GLU A 22 -3.83 -1.57 9.09
CA GLU A 22 -5.09 -1.62 8.34
C GLU A 22 -6.24 -2.26 9.14
N ARG A 23 -5.95 -3.08 10.14
CA ARG A 23 -6.95 -3.60 11.09
C ARG A 23 -7.18 -2.68 12.29
N GLY A 24 -6.43 -1.58 12.41
CA GLY A 24 -6.50 -0.64 13.53
C GLY A 24 -5.76 -1.09 14.78
N GLU A 25 -4.90 -2.11 14.67
CA GLU A 25 -4.02 -2.61 15.74
C GLU A 25 -2.77 -1.74 15.83
N LEU A 26 -2.95 -0.50 16.27
CA LEU A 26 -1.92 0.52 16.39
C LEU A 26 -1.39 0.63 17.83
N LEU A 27 -0.19 1.20 17.96
CA LEU A 27 0.37 1.55 19.27
C LEU A 27 -0.49 2.64 19.91
N LYS A 28 -1.01 2.37 21.11
CA LYS A 28 -1.82 3.32 21.87
C LYS A 28 -1.31 3.38 23.30
N SER A 29 -0.82 4.55 23.71
CA SER A 29 -0.52 4.85 25.10
C SER A 29 -1.42 5.99 25.55
N ARG A 30 -2.35 5.68 26.47
CA ARG A 30 -3.25 6.68 27.04
C ARG A 30 -2.48 7.67 27.91
N ASP A 31 -1.49 7.16 28.65
CA ASP A 31 -0.69 7.96 29.57
C ASP A 31 0.20 8.96 28.82
N PHE A 32 0.78 8.57 27.68
CA PHE A 32 1.51 9.49 26.81
C PHE A 32 0.63 10.60 26.24
N ALA A 33 -0.57 10.26 25.75
CA ALA A 33 -1.51 11.26 25.23
C ALA A 33 -1.96 12.23 26.34
N THR A 34 -2.29 11.71 27.52
CA THR A 34 -2.64 12.55 28.68
C THR A 34 -1.47 13.44 29.09
N ALA A 35 -0.25 12.91 29.19
CA ALA A 35 0.94 13.68 29.55
C ALA A 35 1.19 14.83 28.58
N LEU A 36 1.11 14.60 27.26
CA LEU A 36 1.36 15.63 26.26
C LEU A 36 0.28 16.73 26.27
N VAL A 37 -1.00 16.36 26.39
CA VAL A 37 -2.10 17.33 26.46
C VAL A 37 -2.05 18.16 27.75
N VAL A 38 -1.77 17.52 28.89
CA VAL A 38 -1.61 18.23 30.17
C VAL A 38 -0.39 19.14 30.11
N LEU A 39 0.75 18.67 29.61
CA LEU A 39 1.96 19.50 29.47
C LEU A 39 1.70 20.72 28.58
N ALA A 40 0.98 20.55 27.46
CA ALA A 40 0.61 21.64 26.58
C ALA A 40 -0.33 22.66 27.27
N GLY A 41 -1.31 22.18 28.03
CA GLY A 41 -2.19 23.04 28.83
C GLY A 41 -1.44 23.80 29.93
N VAL A 42 -0.51 23.13 30.62
CA VAL A 42 0.33 23.76 31.65
C VAL A 42 1.29 24.80 31.04
N ALA A 43 1.91 24.48 29.91
CA ALA A 43 2.74 25.43 29.17
C ALA A 43 1.90 26.65 28.73
N TRP A 44 0.66 26.43 28.29
CA TRP A 44 -0.25 27.52 27.97
C TRP A 44 -0.56 28.39 29.19
N VAL A 45 -0.87 27.79 30.35
CA VAL A 45 -1.09 28.55 31.61
C VAL A 45 0.15 29.34 32.00
N ALA A 46 1.34 28.75 31.88
CA ALA A 46 2.60 29.43 32.22
C ALA A 46 2.88 30.65 31.33
N LEU A 47 2.56 30.57 30.03
CA LEU A 47 2.85 31.64 29.05
C LEU A 47 1.73 32.67 28.95
N PHE A 48 0.46 32.23 28.99
CA PHE A 48 -0.71 33.05 28.69
C PHE A 48 -1.66 33.24 29.87
N GLY A 49 -1.41 32.60 31.02
CA GLY A 49 -2.27 32.68 32.20
C GLY A 49 -2.43 34.10 32.74
N SER A 50 -1.38 34.93 32.67
CA SER A 50 -1.46 36.35 33.06
C SER A 50 -2.39 37.15 32.14
N SER A 51 -2.41 36.85 30.83
CA SER A 51 -3.34 37.46 29.88
C SER A 51 -4.78 37.02 30.13
N LEU A 52 -5.00 35.75 30.45
CA LEU A 52 -6.32 35.24 30.82
C LEU A 52 -6.84 35.95 32.08
N LEU A 53 -5.99 36.09 33.11
CA LEU A 53 -6.37 36.78 34.34
C LEU A 53 -6.74 38.25 34.09
N LYS A 54 -5.98 38.95 33.24
CA LYS A 54 -6.31 40.33 32.81
C LYS A 54 -7.65 40.40 32.08
N ALA A 55 -7.92 39.46 31.17
CA ALA A 55 -9.19 39.39 30.46
C ALA A 55 -10.36 39.14 31.42
N CYS A 56 -10.23 38.19 32.35
CA CYS A 56 -11.23 37.95 33.40
C CYS A 56 -11.47 39.19 34.26
N LYS A 57 -10.41 39.92 34.64
CA LYS A 57 -10.52 41.19 35.38
C LYS A 57 -11.25 42.25 34.58
N ALA A 58 -10.96 42.38 33.28
CA ALA A 58 -11.62 43.33 32.39
C ALA A 58 -13.11 43.02 32.23
N VAL A 59 -13.46 41.74 32.02
CA VAL A 59 -14.85 41.28 31.94
C VAL A 59 -15.60 41.56 33.25
N MET A 60 -15.00 41.23 34.40
CA MET A 60 -15.62 41.49 35.70
C MET A 60 -15.81 42.99 35.95
N ALA A 61 -14.82 43.82 35.61
CA ALA A 61 -14.92 45.27 35.73
C ALA A 61 -15.99 45.85 34.80
N ALA A 62 -16.12 45.33 33.57
CA ALA A 62 -17.16 45.73 32.63
C ALA A 62 -18.56 45.34 33.14
N ALA A 63 -18.70 44.16 33.75
CA ALA A 63 -19.98 43.68 34.29
C ALA A 63 -20.51 44.53 35.48
N PHE A 64 -19.65 45.27 36.17
CA PHE A 64 -20.02 46.17 37.26
C PHE A 64 -20.07 47.65 36.86
N ARG A 65 -19.85 47.96 35.57
CA ARG A 65 -20.05 49.31 35.04
C ARG A 65 -21.45 49.39 34.44
N PHE A 66 -22.22 50.37 34.89
CA PHE A 66 -23.53 50.70 34.36
C PHE A 66 -23.49 52.13 33.85
N ASP A 67 -23.75 52.31 32.56
CA ASP A 67 -23.84 53.62 31.94
C ASP A 67 -25.30 53.96 31.62
N ARG A 68 -25.58 55.24 31.39
CA ARG A 68 -26.91 55.76 31.03
C ARG A 68 -27.44 55.10 29.75
N GLY A 69 -26.54 54.79 28.81
CA GLY A 69 -26.87 54.07 27.58
C GLY A 69 -27.41 52.66 27.80
N ASP A 70 -27.04 51.98 28.89
CA ASP A 70 -27.55 50.64 29.23
C ASP A 70 -29.02 50.67 29.70
N VAL A 71 -29.48 51.84 30.16
CA VAL A 71 -30.85 52.09 30.60
C VAL A 71 -31.71 52.61 29.44
N GLU A 72 -31.13 53.46 28.58
CA GLU A 72 -31.84 54.07 27.45
C GLU A 72 -32.01 53.11 26.25
N ASP A 73 -31.09 52.17 26.03
CA ASP A 73 -31.15 51.13 25.00
C ASP A 73 -30.82 49.75 25.60
N PHE A 74 -31.83 49.13 26.22
CA PHE A 74 -31.67 47.88 26.97
C PHE A 74 -31.33 46.69 26.06
N GLN A 75 -30.04 46.40 25.94
CA GLN A 75 -29.51 45.28 25.16
C GLN A 75 -28.64 44.35 26.03
N PRO A 76 -29.25 43.47 26.84
CA PRO A 76 -28.54 42.66 27.83
C PRO A 76 -27.53 41.67 27.23
N TRP A 77 -27.61 41.39 25.93
CA TRP A 77 -26.68 40.50 25.22
C TRP A 77 -25.36 41.18 24.84
N ARG A 78 -25.31 42.52 24.71
CA ARG A 78 -24.10 43.24 24.26
C ARG A 78 -22.91 43.03 25.21
N PRO A 79 -23.05 43.23 26.55
CA PRO A 79 -21.96 42.98 27.48
C PRO A 79 -21.49 41.52 27.48
N LEU A 80 -22.41 40.57 27.23
CA LEU A 80 -22.09 39.14 27.15
C LEU A 80 -21.24 38.82 25.92
N VAL A 81 -21.57 39.41 24.76
CA VAL A 81 -20.81 39.25 23.51
C VAL A 81 -19.43 39.89 23.64
N GLU A 82 -19.34 41.09 24.21
CA GLU A 82 -18.06 41.77 24.46
C GLU A 82 -17.17 40.97 25.41
N ALA A 83 -17.75 40.43 26.50
CA ALA A 83 -17.04 39.53 27.40
C ALA A 83 -16.55 38.26 26.70
N GLY A 84 -17.41 37.68 25.85
CA GLY A 84 -17.06 36.55 25.00
C GLY A 84 -15.86 36.86 24.09
N TRP A 85 -15.86 38.03 23.44
CA TRP A 85 -14.78 38.44 22.54
C TRP A 85 -13.47 38.73 23.28
N GLN A 86 -13.54 39.24 24.52
CA GLN A 86 -12.37 39.44 25.37
C GLN A 86 -11.73 38.11 25.83
N LEU A 87 -12.55 37.08 26.09
CA LEU A 87 -12.06 35.76 26.52
C LEU A 87 -11.71 34.84 25.33
N ALA A 88 -12.27 35.10 24.14
CA ALA A 88 -12.12 34.25 22.96
C ALA A 88 -10.67 33.98 22.56
N PRO A 89 -9.72 34.95 22.56
CA PRO A 89 -8.32 34.67 22.23
C PRO A 89 -7.66 33.71 23.22
N ALA A 90 -7.97 33.84 24.52
CA ALA A 90 -7.41 32.99 25.55
C ALA A 90 -7.98 31.57 25.45
N LEU A 91 -9.31 31.42 25.41
CA LEU A 91 -9.96 30.11 25.28
C LEU A 91 -9.64 29.43 23.95
N GLY A 92 -9.64 30.21 22.86
CA GLY A 92 -9.33 29.73 21.51
C GLY A 92 -7.89 29.24 21.39
N SER A 93 -6.91 29.95 21.95
CA SER A 93 -5.52 29.49 21.94
C SER A 93 -5.28 28.26 22.82
N LEU A 94 -5.92 28.17 24.00
CA LEU A 94 -5.87 26.97 24.84
C LEU A 94 -6.48 25.75 24.11
N PHE A 95 -7.64 25.94 23.48
CA PHE A 95 -8.30 24.91 22.70
C PHE A 95 -7.44 24.46 21.51
N ALA A 96 -6.86 25.41 20.77
CA ALA A 96 -5.98 25.12 19.64
C ALA A 96 -4.75 24.30 20.08
N ILE A 97 -4.07 24.70 21.16
CA ILE A 97 -2.88 24.02 21.67
C ILE A 97 -3.20 22.63 22.21
N THR A 98 -4.31 22.46 22.93
CA THR A 98 -4.71 21.14 23.46
C THR A 98 -5.17 20.19 22.35
N ILE A 99 -5.86 20.67 21.32
CA ILE A 99 -6.15 19.89 20.10
C ILE A 99 -4.86 19.50 19.39
N ALA A 100 -3.96 20.46 19.15
CA ALA A 100 -2.70 20.21 18.49
C ALA A 100 -1.87 19.15 19.25
N ALA A 101 -1.81 19.24 20.58
CA ALA A 101 -1.17 18.24 21.43
C ALA A 101 -1.88 16.87 21.33
N GLY A 102 -3.21 16.83 21.33
CA GLY A 102 -3.98 15.60 21.13
C GLY A 102 -3.63 14.91 19.81
N ILE A 103 -3.60 15.65 18.70
CA ILE A 103 -3.23 15.15 17.38
C ILE A 103 -1.77 14.70 17.36
N LEU A 104 -0.86 15.54 17.87
CA LEU A 104 0.57 15.26 17.91
C LEU A 104 0.88 14.01 18.74
N SER A 105 0.12 13.74 19.81
CA SER A 105 0.27 12.53 20.62
C SER A 105 0.02 11.26 19.80
N GLN A 106 -0.97 11.27 18.90
CA GLN A 106 -1.27 10.14 18.03
C GLN A 106 -0.23 9.99 16.92
N ALA A 107 0.25 11.13 16.39
CA ALA A 107 1.30 11.16 15.37
C ALA A 107 2.65 10.65 15.90
N ALA A 108 3.06 11.08 17.09
CA ALA A 108 4.31 10.67 17.72
C ALA A 108 4.37 9.15 17.99
N LEU A 109 3.23 8.50 18.24
CA LEU A 109 3.16 7.04 18.40
C LEU A 109 3.13 6.27 17.06
N GLY A 110 3.20 6.95 15.92
CA GLY A 110 3.11 6.33 14.59
C GLY A 110 1.71 5.82 14.24
N SER A 111 0.69 6.33 14.92
CA SER A 111 -0.72 5.94 14.81
C SER A 111 -1.54 6.92 13.98
N PHE A 112 -0.89 7.86 13.29
CA PHE A 112 -1.55 8.81 12.41
C PHE A 112 -1.94 8.14 11.09
N GLY A 113 -3.25 7.96 10.89
CA GLY A 113 -3.80 7.40 9.67
C GLY A 113 -5.32 7.40 9.70
N PHE A 114 -5.94 7.58 8.54
CA PHE A 114 -7.39 7.47 8.40
C PHE A 114 -7.72 6.09 7.83
N ASN A 115 -8.59 5.36 8.54
CA ASN A 115 -9.03 4.04 8.11
C ASN A 115 -10.57 3.96 8.14
N GLY A 116 -11.18 4.27 6.99
CA GLY A 116 -12.63 4.25 6.82
C GLY A 116 -13.25 2.87 7.09
N GLY A 117 -12.50 1.78 6.91
CA GLY A 117 -12.95 0.42 7.21
C GLY A 117 -13.20 0.15 8.70
N LEU A 118 -12.69 1.01 9.60
CA LEU A 118 -12.96 0.91 11.04
C LEU A 118 -14.26 1.60 11.46
N LEU A 119 -14.88 2.42 10.60
CA LEU A 119 -16.17 3.08 10.85
C LEU A 119 -17.36 2.12 10.65
N ALA A 120 -17.16 1.05 9.90
CA ALA A 120 -18.20 0.05 9.66
C ALA A 120 -18.61 -0.66 10.97
N PRO A 121 -19.92 -0.86 11.22
CA PRO A 121 -20.39 -1.59 12.39
C PRO A 121 -19.94 -3.05 12.32
N LYS A 122 -19.25 -3.53 13.36
CA LYS A 122 -18.82 -4.92 13.50
C LYS A 122 -19.48 -5.52 14.73
N ALA A 123 -20.33 -6.54 14.55
CA ALA A 123 -21.02 -7.23 15.65
C ALA A 123 -20.04 -7.78 16.71
N SER A 124 -18.83 -8.15 16.30
CA SER A 124 -17.77 -8.61 17.20
C SER A 124 -17.29 -7.56 18.21
N ARG A 125 -17.52 -6.26 17.98
CA ARG A 125 -17.18 -5.18 18.92
C ARG A 125 -18.21 -5.01 20.05
N ILE A 126 -19.40 -5.59 19.93
CA ILE A 126 -20.52 -5.43 20.88
C ILE A 126 -20.63 -6.63 21.83
N ASN A 127 -19.79 -7.67 21.68
CA ASN A 127 -19.87 -8.86 22.51
C ASN A 127 -19.49 -8.56 23.99
N PRO A 128 -20.41 -8.70 24.96
CA PRO A 128 -20.14 -8.41 26.37
C PRO A 128 -19.10 -9.34 27.01
N ALA A 129 -19.01 -10.59 26.55
CA ALA A 129 -18.05 -11.56 27.08
C ALA A 129 -16.59 -11.17 26.80
N SER A 130 -16.31 -10.61 25.61
CA SER A 130 -14.96 -10.13 25.26
C SER A 130 -14.60 -8.86 26.04
N GLY A 131 -15.59 -8.02 26.35
CA GLY A 131 -15.44 -6.86 27.24
C GLY A 131 -15.07 -7.26 28.67
N LEU A 132 -15.82 -8.20 29.26
CA LEU A 132 -15.55 -8.74 30.59
C LEU A 132 -14.15 -9.38 30.70
N LYS A 133 -13.75 -10.18 29.70
CA LYS A 133 -12.40 -10.77 29.66
C LYS A 133 -11.30 -9.71 29.56
N ARG A 134 -11.56 -8.56 28.92
CA ARG A 134 -10.59 -7.46 28.85
C ARG A 134 -10.44 -6.74 30.20
N ILE A 135 -11.54 -6.58 30.93
CA ILE A 135 -11.58 -5.88 32.24
C ILE A 135 -11.00 -6.77 33.36
N PHE A 136 -11.41 -8.03 33.44
CA PHE A 136 -10.99 -8.95 34.50
C PHE A 136 -9.80 -9.84 34.11
N GLY A 137 -9.31 -9.74 32.87
CA GLY A 137 -8.14 -10.48 32.40
C GLY A 137 -6.81 -9.83 32.82
N PRO A 138 -5.68 -10.43 32.43
CA PRO A 138 -4.34 -9.95 32.78
C PRO A 138 -4.10 -8.49 32.43
N THR A 139 -4.62 -8.02 31.29
CA THR A 139 -4.50 -6.63 30.85
C THR A 139 -5.15 -5.66 31.83
N GLY A 140 -6.33 -5.99 32.36
CA GLY A 140 -7.05 -5.13 33.31
C GLY A 140 -6.33 -5.00 34.64
N TRP A 141 -5.77 -6.10 35.16
CA TRP A 141 -4.95 -6.08 36.37
C TRP A 141 -3.67 -5.24 36.21
N ILE A 142 -3.01 -5.33 35.05
CA ILE A 142 -1.84 -4.50 34.74
C ILE A 142 -2.22 -3.02 34.66
N GLU A 143 -3.35 -2.67 34.02
CA GLU A 143 -3.82 -1.29 33.95
C GLU A 143 -4.23 -0.74 35.33
N LEU A 144 -4.85 -1.56 36.18
CA LEU A 144 -5.18 -1.21 37.56
C LEU A 144 -3.90 -0.91 38.36
N GLY A 145 -2.91 -1.81 38.30
CA GLY A 145 -1.63 -1.63 39.00
C GLY A 145 -0.92 -0.34 38.56
N LYS A 146 -0.87 -0.06 37.25
CA LYS A 146 -0.33 1.20 36.73
C LYS A 146 -1.12 2.41 37.23
N SER A 147 -2.45 2.31 37.29
CA SER A 147 -3.32 3.40 37.76
C SER A 147 -3.10 3.69 39.25
N LEU A 148 -2.97 2.66 40.08
CA LEU A 148 -2.67 2.84 41.50
C LEU A 148 -1.28 3.44 41.70
N LEU A 149 -0.27 2.96 40.97
CA LEU A 149 1.09 3.52 41.01
C LEU A 149 1.10 5.01 40.62
N LYS A 150 0.36 5.39 39.57
CA LYS A 150 0.18 6.79 39.17
C LYS A 150 -0.42 7.63 40.28
N VAL A 151 -1.47 7.14 40.94
CA VAL A 151 -2.14 7.86 42.04
C VAL A 151 -1.20 8.03 43.24
N VAL A 152 -0.48 6.98 43.63
CA VAL A 152 0.49 7.06 44.75
C VAL A 152 1.63 8.01 44.42
N LEU A 153 2.19 7.93 43.22
CA LEU A 153 3.31 8.78 42.78
C LEU A 153 2.88 10.26 42.69
N LEU A 154 1.80 10.56 41.96
CA LEU A 154 1.32 11.94 41.81
C LEU A 154 0.74 12.48 43.12
N GLY A 155 0.07 11.64 43.91
CA GLY A 155 -0.49 12.01 45.21
C GLY A 155 0.59 12.34 46.23
N SER A 156 1.67 11.56 46.29
CA SER A 156 2.80 11.83 47.20
C SER A 156 3.57 13.09 46.78
N VAL A 157 3.84 13.27 45.49
CA VAL A 157 4.47 14.50 44.96
C VAL A 157 3.59 15.72 45.24
N GLY A 158 2.29 15.63 44.95
CA GLY A 158 1.33 16.70 45.22
C GLY A 158 1.22 17.05 46.70
N ALA A 159 1.11 16.05 47.57
CA ALA A 159 1.07 16.26 49.03
C ALA A 159 2.35 16.95 49.53
N TRP A 160 3.52 16.50 49.06
CA TRP A 160 4.80 17.12 49.42
C TRP A 160 4.92 18.57 48.94
N LEU A 161 4.48 18.86 47.70
CA LEU A 161 4.45 20.23 47.16
C LEU A 161 3.50 21.15 47.94
N LEU A 162 2.32 20.65 48.33
CA LEU A 162 1.37 21.41 49.13
C LEU A 162 1.91 21.68 50.54
N MET A 163 2.50 20.66 51.19
CA MET A 163 3.11 20.80 52.50
C MET A 163 4.28 21.79 52.49
N SER A 164 5.15 21.73 51.47
CA SER A 164 6.26 22.69 51.33
C SER A 164 5.77 24.11 51.04
N SER A 165 4.72 24.26 50.23
CA SER A 165 4.12 25.57 49.91
C SER A 165 3.28 26.17 51.05
N SER A 166 2.80 25.35 52.00
CA SER A 166 1.95 25.79 53.10
C SER A 166 2.58 26.89 53.96
N ARG A 167 3.91 26.87 54.14
CA ARG A 167 4.63 27.90 54.90
C ARG A 167 4.54 29.28 54.24
N THR A 168 4.64 29.32 52.91
CA THR A 168 4.48 30.54 52.12
C THR A 168 3.03 31.05 52.16
N MET A 169 2.04 30.14 52.19
CA MET A 169 0.62 30.48 52.26
C MET A 169 0.22 31.23 53.54
N PHE A 170 0.81 30.91 54.69
CA PHE A 170 0.51 31.65 55.93
C PHE A 170 0.98 33.12 55.87
N GLY A 171 2.09 33.40 55.18
CA GLY A 171 2.59 34.77 55.01
C GLY A 171 1.79 35.62 54.02
N LEU A 172 0.95 34.99 53.19
CA LEU A 172 0.13 35.69 52.21
C LEU A 172 -1.07 36.43 52.84
N ALA A 173 -1.52 36.02 54.02
CA ALA A 173 -2.64 36.64 54.72
C ALA A 173 -2.38 38.10 55.12
N SER A 174 -1.12 38.51 55.25
CA SER A 174 -0.70 39.88 55.58
C SER A 174 -0.21 40.68 54.36
N SER A 175 -0.29 40.13 53.15
CA SER A 175 0.12 40.80 51.91
C SER A 175 -1.04 41.51 51.22
N ASP A 176 -0.73 42.47 50.34
CA ASP A 176 -1.73 43.08 49.48
C ASP A 176 -2.30 42.08 48.45
N VAL A 177 -3.48 42.37 47.92
CA VAL A 177 -4.22 41.45 47.03
C VAL A 177 -3.45 41.15 45.74
N GLU A 178 -2.71 42.11 45.19
CA GLU A 178 -1.99 41.93 43.93
C GLU A 178 -0.79 40.99 44.11
N THR A 179 0.00 41.22 45.16
CA THR A 179 1.09 40.34 45.57
C THR A 179 0.58 38.95 45.91
N ALA A 180 -0.57 38.85 46.60
CA ALA A 180 -1.16 37.58 46.97
C ALA A 180 -1.55 36.74 45.75
N VAL A 181 -2.25 37.36 44.79
CA VAL A 181 -2.68 36.70 43.55
C VAL A 181 -1.47 36.29 42.69
N GLY A 182 -0.45 37.14 42.58
CA GLY A 182 0.77 36.83 41.85
C GLY A 182 1.52 35.62 42.43
N THR A 183 1.68 35.59 43.75
CA THR A 183 2.38 34.49 44.46
C THR A 183 1.59 33.18 44.37
N LEU A 184 0.27 33.22 44.53
CA LEU A 184 -0.60 32.05 44.37
C LEU A 184 -0.57 31.53 42.93
N GLY A 185 -0.61 32.42 41.94
CA GLY A 185 -0.50 32.07 40.53
C GLY A 185 0.82 31.38 40.21
N GLY A 186 1.95 31.94 40.67
CA GLY A 186 3.27 31.34 40.49
C GLY A 186 3.40 29.97 41.17
N THR A 187 2.88 29.83 42.39
CA THR A 187 2.85 28.56 43.13
C THR A 187 2.01 27.51 42.40
N LEU A 188 0.82 27.91 41.90
CA LEU A 188 -0.05 27.04 41.11
C LEU A 188 0.66 26.58 39.83
N THR A 189 1.26 27.50 39.07
CA THR A 189 2.00 27.17 37.85
C THR A 189 3.17 26.22 38.15
N HIS A 190 3.90 26.45 39.24
CA HIS A 190 5.00 25.56 39.66
C HIS A 190 4.50 24.14 39.95
N ILE A 191 3.43 24.01 40.75
CA ILE A 191 2.82 22.70 41.06
C ILE A 191 2.36 22.02 39.77
N LEU A 192 1.67 22.74 38.89
CA LEU A 192 1.20 22.21 37.61
C LEU A 192 2.35 21.70 36.73
N ILE A 193 3.47 22.43 36.66
CA ILE A 193 4.67 22.00 35.90
C ILE A 193 5.25 20.71 36.48
N VAL A 194 5.45 20.64 37.80
CA VAL A 194 6.03 19.44 38.44
C VAL A 194 5.10 18.23 38.24
N MET A 195 3.79 18.42 38.37
CA MET A 195 2.81 17.35 38.13
C MET A 195 2.76 16.90 36.67
N ALA A 196 2.84 17.84 35.72
CA ALA A 196 2.93 17.52 34.30
C ALA A 196 4.21 16.73 33.97
N LEU A 197 5.35 17.11 34.55
CA LEU A 197 6.60 16.36 34.41
C LEU A 197 6.50 14.95 35.04
N GLY A 198 5.79 14.81 36.16
CA GLY A 198 5.46 13.50 36.75
C GLY A 198 4.69 12.61 35.78
N LEU A 199 3.69 13.15 35.07
CA LEU A 199 2.96 12.43 34.02
C LEU A 199 3.85 12.05 32.84
N VAL A 200 4.78 12.93 32.43
CA VAL A 200 5.77 12.62 31.38
C VAL A 200 6.68 11.47 31.82
N ALA A 201 7.13 11.45 33.08
CA ALA A 201 7.94 10.37 33.63
C ALA A 201 7.18 9.02 33.61
N ILE A 202 5.91 9.03 33.98
CA ILE A 202 5.04 7.85 33.87
C ILE A 202 4.92 7.39 32.40
N ALA A 203 4.69 8.33 31.47
CA ALA A 203 4.55 8.02 30.06
C ALA A 203 5.84 7.44 29.45
N MET A 204 7.02 7.89 29.90
CA MET A 204 8.31 7.33 29.47
C MET A 204 8.45 5.84 29.82
N VAL A 205 7.79 5.36 30.88
CA VAL A 205 7.76 3.94 31.23
C VAL A 205 6.61 3.21 30.50
N ASP A 206 5.45 3.84 30.37
CA ASP A 206 4.29 3.21 29.71
C ASP A 206 4.52 2.93 28.22
N VAL A 207 5.13 3.87 27.48
CA VAL A 207 5.31 3.74 26.02
C VAL A 207 6.14 2.49 25.63
N PRO A 208 7.33 2.23 26.22
CA PRO A 208 8.08 1.01 25.96
C PRO A 208 7.30 -0.26 26.27
N VAL A 209 6.55 -0.29 27.39
CA VAL A 209 5.71 -1.44 27.76
C VAL A 209 4.64 -1.69 26.70
N GLN A 210 3.99 -0.64 26.19
CA GLN A 210 2.99 -0.76 25.12
C GLN A 210 3.62 -1.23 23.80
N ILE A 211 4.84 -0.79 23.47
CA ILE A 211 5.58 -1.25 22.29
C ILE A 211 5.85 -2.76 22.38
N VAL A 212 6.36 -3.23 23.53
CA VAL A 212 6.63 -4.66 23.74
C VAL A 212 5.35 -5.48 23.67
N GLN A 213 4.24 -5.00 24.26
CA GLN A 213 2.94 -5.67 24.17
C GLN A 213 2.42 -5.74 22.73
N LEU A 214 2.56 -4.67 21.95
CA LEU A 214 2.16 -4.65 20.54
C LEU A 214 2.99 -5.63 19.72
N LEU A 215 4.32 -5.58 19.86
CA LEU A 215 5.23 -6.50 19.17
C LEU A 215 4.95 -7.95 19.56
N GLY A 216 4.68 -8.22 20.84
CA GLY A 216 4.25 -9.51 21.36
C GLY A 216 3.00 -10.07 20.67
N LYS A 217 1.99 -9.22 20.43
CA LYS A 217 0.77 -9.59 19.69
C LYS A 217 1.02 -9.87 18.21
N LEU A 218 2.03 -9.20 17.63
CA LEU A 218 2.38 -9.31 16.22
C LEU A 218 3.42 -10.40 15.92
N ARG A 219 4.00 -11.07 16.93
CA ARG A 219 4.99 -12.14 16.72
C ARG A 219 4.44 -13.23 15.81
N MET A 220 5.35 -13.80 15.02
CA MET A 220 5.03 -14.78 14.00
C MET A 220 5.77 -16.09 14.27
N THR A 221 5.25 -17.18 13.69
CA THR A 221 6.00 -18.44 13.64
C THR A 221 6.95 -18.43 12.44
N LYS A 222 8.01 -19.27 12.48
CA LYS A 222 8.92 -19.43 11.32
C LYS A 222 8.17 -19.81 10.04
N GLN A 223 7.14 -20.63 10.17
CA GLN A 223 6.32 -21.07 9.05
C GLN A 223 5.48 -19.92 8.49
N GLU A 224 4.83 -19.12 9.35
CA GLU A 224 4.09 -17.92 8.93
C GLU A 224 4.98 -16.93 8.16
N VAL A 225 6.20 -16.68 8.64
CA VAL A 225 7.16 -15.80 7.94
C VAL A 225 7.53 -16.35 6.56
N LYS A 226 7.78 -17.67 6.47
CA LYS A 226 8.14 -18.32 5.20
C LYS A 226 7.00 -18.27 4.18
N ASP A 227 5.77 -18.51 4.63
CA ASP A 227 4.61 -18.48 3.77
C ASP A 227 4.28 -17.05 3.31
N GLU A 228 4.47 -16.06 4.17
CA GLU A 228 4.31 -14.65 3.81
C GLU A 228 5.34 -14.18 2.76
N HIS A 229 6.60 -14.64 2.86
CA HIS A 229 7.61 -14.40 1.81
C HIS A 229 7.22 -15.03 0.47
N LYS A 230 6.70 -16.26 0.49
CA LYS A 230 6.22 -16.93 -0.74
C LYS A 230 5.06 -16.18 -1.40
N GLU A 231 4.13 -15.64 -0.61
CA GLU A 231 3.02 -14.84 -1.13
C GLU A 231 3.50 -13.52 -1.75
N SER A 232 4.47 -12.85 -1.10
CA SER A 232 4.98 -11.54 -1.55
C SER A 232 5.88 -11.63 -2.78
N GLU A 233 6.75 -12.63 -2.88
CA GLU A 233 7.69 -12.79 -4.02
C GLU A 233 7.13 -13.67 -5.15
N GLY A 234 6.04 -14.39 -4.87
CA GLY A 234 5.39 -15.36 -5.74
C GLY A 234 6.15 -16.68 -5.82
N ASN A 235 5.43 -17.81 -5.74
CA ASN A 235 6.05 -19.13 -5.78
C ASN A 235 6.82 -19.34 -7.13
N PRO A 236 8.14 -19.60 -7.09
CA PRO A 236 8.95 -19.90 -8.28
C PRO A 236 8.38 -21.03 -9.13
N GLU A 237 7.80 -22.04 -8.50
CA GLU A 237 7.18 -23.19 -9.17
C GLU A 237 5.97 -22.74 -10.00
N LEU A 238 5.15 -21.84 -9.46
CA LEU A 238 3.97 -21.30 -10.14
C LEU A 238 4.38 -20.48 -11.38
N LYS A 239 5.42 -19.65 -11.24
CA LYS A 239 6.02 -18.91 -12.37
C LYS A 239 6.55 -19.87 -13.44
N GLY A 240 7.17 -20.98 -13.03
CA GLY A 240 7.63 -22.04 -13.94
C GLY A 240 6.49 -22.73 -14.70
N GLN A 241 5.43 -23.09 -14.01
CA GLN A 241 4.24 -23.72 -14.60
C GLN A 241 3.54 -22.81 -15.62
N ILE A 242 3.41 -21.52 -15.32
CA ILE A 242 2.83 -20.54 -16.26
C ILE A 242 3.65 -20.49 -17.56
N ARG A 243 4.99 -20.42 -17.48
CA ARG A 243 5.86 -20.43 -18.67
C ARG A 243 5.78 -21.75 -19.44
N ALA A 244 5.65 -22.88 -18.75
CA ALA A 244 5.49 -24.18 -19.41
C ALA A 244 4.16 -24.27 -20.19
N LYS A 245 3.07 -23.78 -19.58
CA LYS A 245 1.74 -23.75 -20.21
C LYS A 245 1.70 -22.83 -21.44
N GLN A 246 2.35 -21.66 -21.36
CA GLN A 246 2.48 -20.76 -22.52
C GLN A 246 3.21 -21.41 -23.69
N ARG A 247 4.31 -22.14 -23.45
CA ARG A 247 5.02 -22.90 -24.49
C ARG A 247 4.17 -24.01 -25.11
N ALA A 248 3.37 -24.72 -24.30
CA ALA A 248 2.49 -25.78 -24.79
C ALA A 248 1.38 -25.25 -25.72
N ILE A 249 0.83 -24.05 -25.44
CA ILE A 249 -0.20 -23.41 -26.28
C ILE A 249 0.37 -23.05 -27.66
N LEU A 250 1.56 -22.45 -27.72
CA LEU A 250 2.23 -22.10 -28.97
C LEU A 250 2.51 -23.34 -29.84
N SER A 251 2.94 -24.45 -29.23
CA SER A 251 3.16 -25.72 -29.93
C SER A 251 1.87 -26.31 -30.52
N ARG A 252 0.74 -26.21 -29.81
CA ARG A 252 -0.57 -26.68 -30.32
C ARG A 252 -1.03 -25.87 -31.53
N SER A 253 -0.86 -24.55 -31.51
CA SER A 253 -1.22 -23.67 -32.63
C SER A 253 -0.41 -24.02 -33.89
N MET A 254 0.90 -24.25 -33.73
CA MET A 254 1.79 -24.65 -34.83
C MET A 254 1.39 -26.00 -35.45
N LYS A 255 1.03 -26.99 -34.62
CA LYS A 255 0.56 -28.31 -35.09
C LYS A 255 -0.72 -28.20 -35.93
N LYS A 256 -1.68 -27.38 -35.49
CA LYS A 256 -2.91 -27.14 -36.26
C LYS A 256 -2.60 -26.49 -37.62
N ALA A 257 -1.75 -25.46 -37.62
CA ALA A 257 -1.36 -24.78 -38.85
C ALA A 257 -0.67 -25.72 -39.86
N LEU A 258 0.17 -26.65 -39.38
CA LEU A 258 0.84 -27.63 -40.23
C LEU A 258 -0.10 -28.73 -40.75
N ALA A 259 -1.14 -29.10 -40.01
CA ALA A 259 -2.15 -30.05 -40.49
C ALA A 259 -2.92 -29.53 -41.73
N GLU A 260 -3.05 -28.21 -41.87
CA GLU A 260 -3.69 -27.56 -43.02
C GLU A 260 -2.68 -27.17 -44.12
N ALA A 261 -1.38 -27.34 -43.90
CA ALA A 261 -0.34 -26.93 -44.85
C ALA A 261 -0.19 -27.94 -45.99
N HIS A 262 0.04 -27.43 -47.20
CA HIS A 262 0.27 -28.23 -48.40
C HIS A 262 1.75 -28.31 -48.77
N VAL A 263 2.54 -27.31 -48.39
CA VAL A 263 4.00 -27.30 -48.61
C VAL A 263 4.70 -26.44 -47.56
N VAL A 264 5.91 -26.82 -47.18
CA VAL A 264 6.81 -26.01 -46.37
C VAL A 264 8.03 -25.59 -47.19
N LEU A 265 8.24 -24.28 -47.32
CA LEU A 265 9.43 -23.69 -47.93
C LEU A 265 10.47 -23.40 -46.86
N THR A 266 11.72 -23.79 -47.11
CA THR A 266 12.81 -23.59 -46.15
C THR A 266 13.99 -22.84 -46.74
N ASN A 267 14.62 -22.02 -45.90
CA ASN A 267 16.00 -21.56 -46.03
C ASN A 267 16.78 -22.28 -44.91
N PRO A 268 17.71 -23.18 -45.23
CA PRO A 268 18.32 -24.10 -44.26
C PRO A 268 18.65 -23.43 -42.92
N THR A 269 18.11 -23.99 -41.84
CA THR A 269 18.28 -23.55 -40.44
C THR A 269 17.85 -22.10 -40.09
N HIS A 270 17.56 -21.25 -41.08
CA HIS A 270 17.28 -19.84 -40.87
C HIS A 270 15.78 -19.52 -40.95
N PHE A 271 15.06 -20.00 -41.96
CA PHE A 271 13.64 -19.68 -42.17
C PHE A 271 12.82 -20.90 -42.60
N ALA A 272 11.59 -20.99 -42.12
CA ALA A 272 10.60 -21.94 -42.62
C ALA A 272 9.24 -21.24 -42.74
N VAL A 273 8.55 -21.48 -43.85
CA VAL A 273 7.22 -20.94 -44.12
C VAL A 273 6.33 -22.06 -44.65
N ALA A 274 5.21 -22.30 -43.98
CA ALA A 274 4.19 -23.25 -44.38
C ALA A 274 3.06 -22.55 -45.14
N LEU A 275 2.67 -23.11 -46.27
CA LEU A 275 1.67 -22.55 -47.17
C LEU A 275 0.50 -23.51 -47.35
N ARG A 276 -0.71 -22.96 -47.42
CA ARG A 276 -1.94 -23.67 -47.77
C ARG A 276 -2.50 -23.11 -49.07
N TYR A 277 -3.06 -24.00 -49.90
CA TYR A 277 -3.89 -23.61 -51.02
C TYR A 277 -4.95 -24.67 -51.26
N ASP A 278 -6.18 -24.40 -50.83
CA ASP A 278 -7.32 -25.27 -51.08
C ASP A 278 -8.12 -24.82 -52.32
N ARG A 279 -8.27 -25.73 -53.30
CA ARG A 279 -8.94 -25.49 -54.58
C ARG A 279 -10.45 -25.42 -54.37
N GLY A 280 -10.93 -24.25 -54.00
CA GLY A 280 -12.36 -23.97 -53.76
C GLY A 280 -12.61 -22.99 -52.62
N GLN A 281 -11.63 -22.83 -51.72
CA GLN A 281 -11.70 -21.88 -50.60
C GLN A 281 -10.73 -20.70 -50.78
N ASP A 282 -9.48 -20.98 -51.17
CA ASP A 282 -8.43 -19.97 -51.24
C ASP A 282 -8.32 -19.45 -52.69
N GLN A 283 -8.47 -18.13 -52.90
CA GLN A 283 -8.23 -17.52 -54.22
C GLN A 283 -6.75 -17.54 -54.58
N VAL A 284 -5.89 -17.37 -53.56
CA VAL A 284 -4.43 -17.38 -53.66
C VAL A 284 -3.83 -18.08 -52.44
N PRO A 285 -2.60 -18.60 -52.50
CA PRO A 285 -1.99 -19.31 -51.38
C PRO A 285 -1.88 -18.46 -50.11
N VAL A 286 -2.13 -19.06 -48.95
CA VAL A 286 -2.13 -18.41 -47.63
C VAL A 286 -0.97 -18.94 -46.79
N VAL A 287 -0.28 -18.04 -46.07
CA VAL A 287 0.75 -18.41 -45.10
C VAL A 287 0.09 -18.89 -43.81
N VAL A 288 0.20 -20.18 -43.48
CA VAL A 288 -0.43 -20.75 -42.28
C VAL A 288 0.50 -20.76 -41.06
N ALA A 289 1.81 -20.85 -41.27
CA ALA A 289 2.80 -20.70 -40.22
C ALA A 289 4.12 -20.16 -40.80
N LYS A 290 4.85 -19.33 -40.04
CA LYS A 290 6.20 -18.92 -40.42
C LYS A 290 7.11 -18.75 -39.20
N GLY A 291 8.39 -19.08 -39.35
CA GLY A 291 9.34 -19.03 -38.26
C GLY A 291 10.76 -18.71 -38.70
N ARG A 292 11.56 -18.20 -37.75
CA ARG A 292 13.01 -18.02 -37.88
C ARG A 292 13.72 -18.83 -36.78
N GLY A 293 14.91 -19.36 -37.06
CA GLY A 293 15.75 -20.05 -36.07
C GLY A 293 15.05 -21.27 -35.45
N ALA A 294 14.93 -21.31 -34.12
CA ALA A 294 14.34 -22.46 -33.41
C ALA A 294 12.88 -22.77 -33.85
N THR A 295 12.08 -21.75 -34.16
CA THR A 295 10.71 -21.95 -34.67
C THR A 295 10.74 -22.52 -36.09
N ALA A 296 11.69 -22.11 -36.92
CA ALA A 296 11.85 -22.68 -38.27
C ALA A 296 12.24 -24.16 -38.23
N LEU A 297 13.14 -24.53 -37.30
CA LEU A 297 13.52 -25.91 -37.07
C LEU A 297 12.32 -26.75 -36.62
N ALA A 298 11.55 -26.24 -35.65
CA ALA A 298 10.35 -26.92 -35.16
C ALA A 298 9.27 -27.10 -36.24
N ILE A 299 9.06 -26.12 -37.12
CA ILE A 299 8.14 -26.23 -38.27
C ILE A 299 8.59 -27.34 -39.21
N ARG A 300 9.89 -27.42 -39.52
CA ARG A 300 10.46 -28.44 -40.41
C ARG A 300 10.34 -29.85 -39.84
N GLU A 301 10.67 -30.02 -38.56
CA GLU A 301 10.55 -31.33 -37.89
C GLU A 301 9.10 -31.78 -37.83
N THR A 302 8.19 -30.88 -37.45
CA THR A 302 6.76 -31.19 -37.35
C THR A 302 6.12 -31.44 -38.73
N ALA A 303 6.64 -30.84 -39.81
CA ALA A 303 6.12 -31.08 -41.17
C ALA A 303 6.23 -32.56 -41.58
N ALA A 304 7.26 -33.27 -41.12
CA ALA A 304 7.43 -34.70 -41.36
C ALA A 304 6.31 -35.52 -40.71
N ASP A 305 5.89 -35.15 -39.48
CA ASP A 305 4.82 -35.83 -38.75
C ASP A 305 3.46 -35.75 -39.48
N TYR A 306 3.23 -34.68 -40.26
CA TYR A 306 2.01 -34.46 -41.04
C TYR A 306 2.15 -34.81 -42.51
N ALA A 307 3.26 -35.45 -42.91
CA ALA A 307 3.58 -35.79 -44.30
C ALA A 307 3.50 -34.59 -45.27
N VAL A 308 3.80 -33.38 -44.78
CA VAL A 308 3.83 -32.16 -45.60
C VAL A 308 5.18 -32.08 -46.30
N PRO A 309 5.23 -31.96 -47.64
CA PRO A 309 6.49 -31.90 -48.37
C PRO A 309 7.27 -30.64 -48.00
N VAL A 310 8.56 -30.83 -47.70
CA VAL A 310 9.51 -29.76 -47.39
C VAL A 310 10.40 -29.53 -48.60
N LEU A 311 10.38 -28.30 -49.13
CA LEU A 311 11.19 -27.91 -50.28
C LEU A 311 12.17 -26.80 -49.91
N GLU A 312 13.39 -26.93 -50.38
CA GLU A 312 14.47 -25.98 -50.09
C GLU A 312 14.52 -24.90 -51.17
N TYR A 313 13.98 -23.73 -50.85
CA TYR A 313 14.04 -22.55 -51.72
C TYR A 313 14.42 -21.33 -50.87
N PRO A 314 15.72 -21.11 -50.56
CA PRO A 314 16.16 -20.11 -49.60
C PRO A 314 15.72 -18.68 -49.91
N GLN A 315 15.75 -18.29 -51.18
CA GLN A 315 15.32 -16.97 -51.63
C GLN A 315 13.80 -16.79 -51.50
N LEU A 316 13.02 -17.80 -51.92
CA LEU A 316 11.56 -17.76 -51.88
C LEU A 316 11.03 -17.83 -50.43
N ALA A 317 11.63 -18.65 -49.58
CA ALA A 317 11.30 -18.73 -48.16
C ALA A 317 11.52 -17.40 -47.44
N ARG A 318 12.63 -16.69 -47.73
CA ARG A 318 12.88 -15.33 -47.21
C ARG A 318 11.87 -14.33 -47.76
N ALA A 319 11.61 -14.38 -49.06
CA ALA A 319 10.64 -13.49 -49.70
C ALA A 319 9.29 -13.57 -48.99
N VAL A 320 8.71 -14.76 -48.89
CA VAL A 320 7.41 -14.96 -48.22
C VAL A 320 7.47 -14.58 -46.74
N TYR A 321 8.55 -14.92 -46.03
CA TYR A 321 8.71 -14.61 -44.60
C TYR A 321 8.63 -13.11 -44.32
N TYR A 322 9.28 -12.29 -45.15
CA TYR A 322 9.33 -10.83 -44.95
C TYR A 322 8.12 -10.09 -45.55
N THR A 323 7.44 -10.66 -46.56
CA THR A 323 6.35 -9.95 -47.26
C THR A 323 4.95 -10.28 -46.75
N SER A 324 4.74 -11.43 -46.10
CA SER A 324 3.40 -11.90 -45.70
C SER A 324 3.36 -12.37 -44.24
N ARG A 325 2.28 -12.07 -43.50
CA ARG A 325 2.05 -12.53 -42.11
C ARG A 325 1.33 -13.87 -42.06
N GLU A 326 1.32 -14.53 -40.91
CA GLU A 326 0.49 -15.74 -40.70
C GLU A 326 -0.99 -15.39 -40.84
N GLY A 327 -1.75 -16.24 -41.53
CA GLY A 327 -3.14 -16.02 -41.93
C GLY A 327 -3.33 -15.08 -43.12
N GLN A 328 -2.25 -14.55 -43.70
CA GLN A 328 -2.30 -13.62 -44.83
C GLN A 328 -2.02 -14.34 -46.16
N GLU A 329 -2.70 -13.88 -47.20
CA GLU A 329 -2.38 -14.21 -48.59
C GLU A 329 -0.94 -13.80 -48.94
N ILE A 330 -0.30 -14.57 -49.82
CA ILE A 330 1.04 -14.22 -50.33
C ILE A 330 0.98 -12.91 -51.13
N ARG A 331 2.12 -12.26 -51.33
CA ARG A 331 2.19 -11.05 -52.15
C ARG A 331 2.00 -11.40 -53.64
N ASP A 332 1.37 -10.49 -54.38
CA ASP A 332 1.01 -10.63 -55.80
C ASP A 332 2.21 -10.95 -56.71
N ASP A 333 3.36 -10.30 -56.48
CA ASP A 333 4.58 -10.57 -57.24
C ASP A 333 5.14 -11.99 -57.03
N LEU A 334 4.77 -12.68 -55.95
CA LEU A 334 5.20 -14.06 -55.67
C LEU A 334 4.24 -15.13 -56.21
N TYR A 335 3.10 -14.75 -56.81
CA TYR A 335 2.07 -15.71 -57.23
C TYR A 335 2.59 -16.75 -58.21
N LEU A 336 3.33 -16.33 -59.24
CA LEU A 336 3.85 -17.25 -60.25
C LEU A 336 4.86 -18.26 -59.68
N ALA A 337 5.77 -17.77 -58.83
CA ALA A 337 6.79 -18.56 -58.17
C ALA A 337 6.16 -19.62 -57.25
N ILE A 338 5.18 -19.21 -56.41
CA ILE A 338 4.50 -20.12 -55.49
C ILE A 338 3.56 -21.07 -56.21
N ALA A 339 2.86 -20.62 -57.26
CA ALA A 339 2.00 -21.49 -58.08
C ALA A 339 2.80 -22.62 -58.73
N THR A 340 4.04 -22.34 -59.15
CA THR A 340 4.95 -23.35 -59.72
C THR A 340 5.39 -24.37 -58.66
N VAL A 341 5.69 -23.94 -57.43
CA VAL A 341 5.93 -24.86 -56.30
C VAL A 341 4.72 -25.74 -56.03
N LEU A 342 3.54 -25.14 -55.89
CA LEU A 342 2.32 -25.87 -55.54
C LEU A 342 1.91 -26.83 -56.66
N ALA A 343 2.03 -26.43 -57.93
CA ALA A 343 1.80 -27.31 -59.07
C ALA A 343 2.75 -28.51 -59.05
N PHE A 344 4.02 -28.31 -58.71
CA PHE A 344 4.98 -29.39 -58.53
C PHE A 344 4.56 -30.34 -57.40
N VAL A 345 4.18 -29.81 -56.24
CA VAL A 345 3.72 -30.60 -55.07
C VAL A 345 2.45 -31.40 -55.39
N PHE A 346 1.45 -30.79 -56.02
CA PHE A 346 0.21 -31.47 -56.39
C PHE A 346 0.43 -32.53 -57.49
N ASN A 347 1.36 -32.30 -58.43
CA ASN A 347 1.73 -33.29 -59.44
C ASN A 347 2.57 -34.44 -58.85
N LEU A 348 3.37 -34.17 -57.81
CA LEU A 348 4.11 -35.18 -57.03
C LEU A 348 3.17 -36.10 -56.24
N ASN A 349 2.09 -35.55 -55.68
CA ASN A 349 1.07 -36.36 -55.01
C ASN A 349 0.25 -37.22 -56.00
N ALA A 350 0.20 -36.85 -57.29
CA ALA A 350 -0.56 -37.55 -58.32
C ALA A 350 0.25 -38.61 -59.09
N ALA A 351 1.58 -38.50 -59.14
CA ALA A 351 2.46 -39.42 -59.86
C ALA A 351 3.58 -39.90 -58.93
N MET A 352 3.62 -41.20 -58.64
CA MET A 352 4.71 -41.79 -57.84
C MET A 352 6.07 -41.62 -58.54
N GLY A 353 6.83 -40.61 -58.11
CA GLY A 353 8.29 -40.62 -58.05
C GLY A 353 9.04 -39.92 -59.20
N GLY A 354 9.94 -39.00 -58.82
CA GLY A 354 11.21 -38.81 -59.51
C GLY A 354 11.45 -37.49 -60.27
N ARG A 355 10.53 -36.53 -60.27
CA ARG A 355 10.80 -35.22 -60.92
C ARG A 355 11.61 -34.32 -59.99
N ALA A 356 12.70 -33.76 -60.53
CA ALA A 356 13.48 -32.74 -59.84
C ALA A 356 12.61 -31.49 -59.58
N PRO A 357 12.81 -30.79 -58.45
CA PRO A 357 12.11 -29.54 -58.17
C PRO A 357 12.35 -28.51 -59.29
N PRO A 358 11.33 -27.74 -59.70
CA PRO A 358 11.49 -26.73 -60.73
C PRO A 358 12.47 -25.63 -60.29
N ALA A 359 13.25 -25.09 -61.23
CA ALA A 359 14.01 -23.87 -60.97
C ALA A 359 13.03 -22.69 -60.86
N ILE A 360 13.09 -21.94 -59.76
CA ILE A 360 12.17 -20.84 -59.47
C ILE A 360 12.94 -19.55 -59.35
N GLU A 361 12.61 -18.58 -60.19
CA GLU A 361 13.15 -17.24 -60.11
C GLU A 361 12.25 -16.35 -59.25
N VAL A 362 12.82 -15.75 -58.21
CA VAL A 362 12.14 -14.78 -57.35
C VAL A 362 12.27 -13.38 -57.97
N PRO A 363 11.18 -12.61 -58.14
CA PRO A 363 11.24 -11.26 -58.68
C PRO A 363 12.19 -10.35 -57.90
N PRO A 364 12.92 -9.42 -58.55
CA PRO A 364 13.82 -8.47 -57.86
C PRO A 364 13.14 -7.68 -56.74
N THR A 365 11.85 -7.35 -56.90
CA THR A 365 11.02 -6.66 -55.90
C THR A 365 10.81 -7.44 -54.60
N ALA A 366 11.14 -8.74 -54.58
CA ALA A 366 10.91 -9.69 -53.50
C ALA A 366 12.18 -10.39 -53.00
N ARG A 367 13.36 -9.97 -53.45
CA ARG A 367 14.63 -10.56 -52.98
C ARG A 367 15.04 -9.89 -51.67
N PHE A 368 15.20 -10.69 -50.62
CA PHE A 368 15.65 -10.22 -49.30
C PHE A 368 16.87 -11.02 -48.83
N ASP A 369 17.77 -10.35 -48.11
CA ASP A 369 18.85 -10.99 -47.38
C ASP A 369 18.36 -11.63 -46.06
N GLU A 370 19.27 -12.20 -45.28
CA GLU A 370 18.95 -12.83 -43.98
C GLU A 370 18.56 -11.85 -42.86
N ASN A 371 18.78 -10.55 -43.09
CA ASN A 371 18.47 -9.47 -42.16
C ASN A 371 17.19 -8.72 -42.58
N GLY A 372 16.59 -9.06 -43.71
CA GLY A 372 15.38 -8.42 -44.25
C GLY A 372 15.66 -7.18 -45.10
N VAL A 373 16.90 -6.98 -45.55
CA VAL A 373 17.27 -5.91 -46.49
C VAL A 373 16.95 -6.36 -47.92
N LYS A 374 16.27 -5.50 -48.68
CA LYS A 374 15.95 -5.76 -50.09
C LYS A 374 17.22 -5.80 -50.93
N GLN A 375 17.38 -6.84 -51.73
CA GLN A 375 18.45 -6.98 -52.71
C GLN A 375 17.89 -6.57 -54.08
N GLY A 376 18.50 -5.55 -54.69
CA GLY A 376 18.09 -4.98 -55.98
C GLY A 376 18.28 -5.94 -57.15
#